data_AF-A0A512DLG6-F1
#
_entry.id   AF-A0A512DLG6-F1
#
_cell.length_a   1.000
_cell.length_b   1.000
_cell.length_c   1.000
_cell.angle_alpha   90.00
_cell.angle_beta   90.00
_cell.angle_gamma   90.00
#
_symmetry.space_group_name_H-M   'P 1'
#
loop_
_entity.id
_entity.type
_entity.pdbx_description
1 polymer ?
#
loop_
_entity_poly.entity_id
_entity_poly.type
_entity_poly.pdbx_seq_one_letter_code
_entity_poly.pdbx_strand_id
1 'polypeptide(L)'
;MLIIGPKVVSVVDGNETTGLTASDLQEMGFDVVFYAVSAIFTAVKAVGDTLEELKRTGTPKRRKSDMVSYAEFSGVVDLPFHQNWADRFGG
;
A
#
# COMPACT_ATOMS: atom_id res chain seq x y z
N MET A 1 11.97 31.82 -16.97
CA MET A 1 11.92 30.78 -18.02
C MET A 1 11.05 29.66 -17.50
N LEU A 2 9.91 29.39 -18.13
CA LEU A 2 9.05 28.24 -17.75
C LEU A 2 9.74 26.96 -18.21
N ILE A 3 9.85 25.97 -17.32
CA ILE A 3 10.36 24.64 -17.70
C ILE A 3 9.25 23.91 -18.47
N ILE A 4 9.55 23.53 -19.71
CA ILE A 4 8.63 22.80 -20.59
C ILE A 4 8.85 21.30 -20.37
N GLY A 5 7.79 20.60 -19.97
CA GLY A 5 7.79 19.15 -19.76
C GLY A 5 6.99 18.71 -18.53
N PRO A 6 6.77 17.39 -18.37
CA PRO A 6 6.11 16.84 -17.18
C PRO A 6 6.89 17.19 -15.92
N LYS A 7 6.19 17.68 -14.90
CA LYS A 7 6.74 18.05 -13.60
C LYS A 7 6.37 16.99 -12.58
N VAL A 8 7.37 16.52 -11.84
CA VAL A 8 7.21 15.50 -10.82
C VAL A 8 7.47 16.10 -9.46
N VAL A 9 6.65 15.74 -8.47
CA VAL A 9 6.86 16.07 -7.07
C VAL A 9 6.92 14.80 -6.23
N SER A 10 7.83 14.79 -5.26
CA SER A 10 7.91 13.73 -4.26
C SER A 10 7.38 14.26 -2.94
N VAL A 11 6.27 13.69 -2.47
CA VAL A 11 5.70 13.97 -1.15
C VAL A 11 6.34 13.01 -0.17
N VAL A 12 7.01 13.56 0.84
CA VAL A 12 7.65 12.79 1.90
C VAL A 12 6.78 12.91 3.14
N ASP A 13 6.29 11.78 3.64
CA ASP A 13 5.48 11.75 4.87
C ASP A 13 6.27 12.33 6.04
N GLY A 14 5.69 13.32 6.72
CA GLY A 14 6.31 14.02 7.85
C GLY A 14 6.67 15.49 7.64
N ASN A 15 6.28 16.09 6.52
CA ASN A 15 6.41 17.53 6.27
C ASN A 15 5.07 18.18 5.86
N GLU A 16 5.06 19.49 5.69
CA GLU A 16 3.86 20.29 5.36
C GLU A 16 3.20 19.90 4.02
N THR A 17 3.95 19.30 3.07
CA THR A 17 3.39 18.88 1.76
C THR A 17 2.46 17.68 1.83
N THR A 18 2.36 16.99 2.97
CA THR A 18 1.37 15.92 3.20
C THR A 18 -0.08 16.41 3.26
N GLY A 19 -0.30 17.72 3.47
CA GLY A 19 -1.64 18.31 3.54
C GLY A 19 -2.26 18.64 2.18
N LEU A 20 -1.50 18.53 1.08
CA LEU A 20 -1.97 18.83 -0.27
C LEU A 20 -2.57 17.58 -0.92
N THR A 21 -3.73 17.75 -1.54
CA THR A 21 -4.35 16.70 -2.35
C THR A 21 -3.65 16.58 -3.71
N ALA A 22 -3.88 15.47 -4.41
CA ALA A 22 -3.45 15.34 -5.80
C ALA A 22 -4.03 16.46 -6.69
N SER A 23 -5.24 16.95 -6.37
CA SER A 23 -5.86 18.08 -7.08
C SER A 23 -5.09 19.38 -6.86
N ASP A 24 -4.72 19.68 -5.61
CA ASP A 24 -3.94 20.89 -5.29
C ASP A 24 -2.59 20.87 -6.03
N LEU A 25 -1.91 19.70 -6.04
CA LEU A 25 -0.64 19.52 -6.73
C LEU A 25 -0.79 19.63 -8.25
N GLN A 26 -1.92 19.18 -8.81
CA GLN A 26 -2.23 19.35 -10.22
C GLN A 26 -2.47 20.83 -10.57
N GLU A 27 -3.20 21.57 -9.73
CA GLU A 27 -3.41 23.03 -9.91
C GLU A 27 -2.10 23.82 -9.81
N MET A 28 -1.14 23.35 -9.01
CA MET A 28 0.23 23.88 -8.95
C MET A 28 1.07 23.51 -10.19
N GLY A 29 0.56 22.65 -11.07
CA GLY A 29 1.14 22.26 -12.34
C GLY A 29 1.92 20.95 -12.32
N PHE A 30 1.87 20.13 -11.27
CA PHE A 30 2.54 18.82 -11.27
C PHE A 30 1.73 17.77 -12.04
N ASP A 31 2.44 16.92 -12.79
CA ASP A 31 1.88 15.85 -13.61
C ASP A 31 1.94 14.48 -12.92
N VAL A 32 2.92 14.30 -12.02
CA VAL A 32 3.13 13.04 -11.27
C VAL A 32 3.49 13.35 -9.82
N VAL A 33 2.89 12.61 -8.90
CA VAL A 33 3.13 12.70 -7.46
C VAL A 33 3.63 11.36 -6.93
N PHE A 34 4.78 11.36 -6.26
CA PHE A 34 5.30 10.19 -5.56
C PHE A 34 5.00 10.24 -4.07
N TYR A 35 4.34 9.20 -3.56
CA TYR A 35 4.16 8.92 -2.13
C TYR A 35 5.07 7.75 -1.73
N ALA A 36 6.38 7.99 -1.79
CA ALA A 36 7.37 6.91 -1.86
C ALA A 36 7.39 6.00 -0.62
N VAL A 37 7.00 6.50 0.56
CA VAL A 37 7.17 5.79 1.83
C VAL A 37 5.86 5.48 2.57
N SER A 38 4.72 6.02 2.14
CA SER A 38 3.45 5.92 2.88
C SER A 38 3.01 4.47 3.08
N ALA A 39 3.10 3.67 2.02
CA ALA A 39 2.72 2.26 2.04
C ALA A 39 3.61 1.44 2.99
N ILE A 40 4.93 1.65 2.95
CA ILE A 40 5.86 0.89 3.80
C ILE A 40 5.75 1.31 5.26
N PHE A 41 5.57 2.60 5.57
CA PHE A 41 5.34 3.06 6.95
C PHE A 41 4.04 2.47 7.53
N THR A 42 2.98 2.42 6.72
CA THR A 42 1.71 1.76 7.09
C THR A 42 1.93 0.28 7.37
N ALA A 43 2.65 -0.43 6.50
CA ALA A 43 2.94 -1.84 6.67
C ALA A 43 3.76 -2.13 7.95
N VAL A 44 4.80 -1.33 8.22
CA VAL A 44 5.63 -1.47 9.43
C VAL A 44 4.77 -1.33 10.68
N LYS A 45 3.88 -0.33 10.74
CA LYS A 45 2.97 -0.14 11.88
C LYS A 45 2.00 -1.32 12.04
N ALA A 46 1.34 -1.74 10.97
CA ALA A 46 0.37 -2.84 11.01
C ALA A 46 1.01 -4.18 11.45
N VAL A 47 2.22 -4.47 10.97
CA VAL A 47 3.01 -5.63 11.39
C VAL A 47 3.37 -5.53 12.86
N GLY A 48 3.92 -4.38 13.30
CA GLY A 48 4.28 -4.14 14.70
C GLY A 48 3.11 -4.36 15.66
N ASP A 49 1.96 -3.78 15.37
CA ASP A 49 0.75 -3.91 16.19
C ASP A 49 0.26 -5.37 16.28
N THR A 50 0.39 -6.12 15.19
CA THR A 50 0.01 -7.54 15.17
C THR A 50 0.94 -8.38 16.05
N LEU A 51 2.25 -8.10 15.99
CA LEU A 51 3.25 -8.77 16.81
C LEU A 51 3.11 -8.40 18.29
N GLU A 52 2.80 -7.15 18.62
CA GLU A 52 2.50 -6.72 19.98
C GLU A 52 1.28 -7.45 20.56
N GLU A 53 0.19 -7.56 19.79
CA GLU A 53 -1.01 -8.29 20.24
C GLU A 53 -0.69 -9.78 20.49
N LEU A 54 0.07 -10.40 19.58
CA LEU A 54 0.51 -11.78 19.70
C LEU A 54 1.38 -11.97 20.95
N LYS A 55 2.34 -11.07 21.20
CA LYS A 55 3.19 -11.09 22.41
C LYS A 55 2.37 -10.94 23.68
N ARG A 56 1.35 -10.07 23.67
CA ARG A 56 0.54 -9.73 24.85
C ARG A 56 -0.48 -10.82 25.20
N THR A 57 -1.07 -11.48 24.22
CA THR A 57 -2.23 -12.38 24.43
C THR A 57 -2.03 -13.80 23.96
N GLY A 58 -0.92 -14.09 23.27
CA GLY A 58 -0.68 -15.40 22.64
C GLY A 58 -1.54 -15.65 21.40
N THR A 59 -2.30 -14.67 20.89
CA THR A 59 -3.16 -14.86 19.72
C THR A 59 -3.41 -13.55 18.96
N PRO A 60 -3.52 -13.55 17.61
CA PRO A 60 -3.81 -12.33 16.85
C PRO A 60 -5.31 -12.01 16.73
N LYS A 61 -6.20 -12.72 17.45
CA LYS A 61 -7.67 -12.65 17.27
C LYS A 61 -8.24 -11.22 17.25
N ARG A 62 -7.71 -10.32 18.07
CA ARG A 62 -8.17 -8.91 18.13
C ARG A 62 -7.79 -8.07 16.92
N ARG A 63 -6.84 -8.52 16.12
CA ARG A 63 -6.35 -7.85 14.90
C ARG A 63 -7.07 -8.30 13.64
N LYS A 64 -8.08 -9.20 13.75
CA LYS A 64 -8.76 -9.79 12.59
C LYS A 64 -9.34 -8.74 11.62
N SER A 65 -9.86 -7.62 12.13
CA SER A 65 -10.39 -6.53 11.29
C SER A 65 -9.31 -5.73 10.56
N ASP A 66 -8.06 -5.82 11.01
CA ASP A 66 -6.93 -5.06 10.49
C ASP A 66 -6.10 -5.88 9.50
N MET A 67 -6.55 -7.09 9.16
CA MET A 67 -5.90 -8.00 8.23
C MET A 67 -6.78 -8.21 7.00
N VAL A 68 -6.15 -8.33 5.84
CA VAL A 68 -6.82 -8.87 4.66
C VAL A 68 -7.28 -10.30 4.93
N SER A 69 -8.45 -10.63 4.43
CA SER A 69 -8.94 -12.01 4.43
C SER A 69 -8.12 -12.87 3.48
N TYR A 70 -8.20 -14.18 3.66
CA TYR A 70 -7.58 -15.13 2.74
C TYR A 70 -8.11 -14.96 1.31
N ALA A 71 -9.42 -14.73 1.15
CA ALA A 71 -10.03 -14.53 -0.17
C ALA A 71 -9.50 -13.28 -0.88
N GLU A 72 -9.36 -12.17 -0.16
CA GLU A 72 -8.77 -10.94 -0.71
C GLU A 72 -7.30 -11.16 -1.08
N PHE A 73 -6.51 -11.76 -0.19
CA PHE A 73 -5.11 -12.09 -0.47
C PHE A 73 -4.97 -12.98 -1.70
N SER A 74 -5.76 -14.05 -1.80
CA SER A 74 -5.77 -14.96 -2.96
C SER A 74 -6.11 -14.24 -4.27
N GLY A 75 -7.00 -13.25 -4.24
CA GLY A 75 -7.28 -12.40 -5.38
C GLY A 75 -6.10 -11.51 -5.77
N VAL A 76 -5.42 -10.92 -4.78
CA VAL A 76 -4.25 -10.05 -5.02
C VAL A 76 -3.08 -10.82 -5.65
N VAL A 77 -2.83 -12.06 -5.21
CA VAL A 77 -1.73 -12.89 -5.72
C VAL A 77 -2.11 -13.75 -6.93
N ASP A 78 -3.31 -13.55 -7.46
CA ASP A 78 -3.87 -14.27 -8.61
C ASP A 78 -3.81 -15.80 -8.46
N LEU A 79 -4.07 -16.29 -7.24
CA LEU A 79 -4.08 -17.73 -6.95
C LEU A 79 -5.04 -18.52 -7.86
N PRO A 80 -6.27 -18.03 -8.18
CA PRO A 80 -7.18 -18.75 -9.07
C PRO A 80 -6.60 -19.01 -10.46
N PHE A 81 -5.87 -18.05 -11.03
CA PHE A 81 -5.20 -18.22 -12.30
C PHE A 81 -4.15 -19.34 -12.21
N HIS A 82 -3.30 -19.31 -11.19
CA HIS A 82 -2.25 -20.31 -11.01
C HIS A 82 -2.81 -21.72 -10.82
N GLN A 83 -3.92 -21.86 -10.09
CA GLN A 83 -4.63 -23.13 -9.94
C GLN A 83 -5.21 -23.62 -11.27
N ASN A 84 -5.92 -22.75 -12.01
CA ASN A 84 -6.47 -23.11 -13.32
C ASN A 84 -5.38 -23.53 -14.31
N TRP A 85 -4.24 -22.83 -14.29
CA TRP A 85 -3.10 -23.16 -15.12
C TRP A 85 -2.54 -24.54 -14.75
N ALA A 86 -2.37 -24.83 -13.46
CA ALA A 86 -1.89 -26.12 -12.98
C ALA A 86 -2.86 -27.26 -13.33
N ASP A 87 -4.17 -27.07 -13.19
CA ASP A 87 -5.17 -28.10 -13.54
C ASP A 87 -5.14 -28.46 -15.03
N ARG A 88 -4.81 -27.48 -15.89
CA ARG A 88 -4.81 -27.66 -17.35
C ARG A 88 -3.51 -28.23 -17.90
N PHE A 89 -2.39 -27.95 -17.24
CA PHE A 89 -1.06 -28.20 -17.81
C PHE A 89 -0.09 -28.91 -16.85
N GLY A 90 -0.50 -29.16 -15.60
CA GLY A 90 0.38 -29.59 -14.51
C GLY A 90 0.79 -31.06 -14.51
N GLY A 91 0.05 -31.95 -15.19
CA GLY A 91 0.32 -33.39 -15.22
C GLY A 91 -0.10 -34.15 -13.97
#